data_AF-A0A349HIA7-F1
#
_entry.id   AF-A0A349HIA7-F1
#
_cell.length_a   1.000
_cell.length_b   1.000
_cell.length_c   1.000
_cell.angle_alpha   90.00
_cell.angle_beta   90.00
_cell.angle_gamma   90.00
#
_symmetry.space_group_name_H-M   'P 1'
#
loop_
_entity.id
_entity.type
_entity.pdbx_description
1 polymer ?
#
loop_
_entity_poly.entity_id
_entity_poly.type
_entity_poly.pdbx_seq_one_letter_code
_entity_poly.pdbx_strand_id
1 'polypeptide(L)'
;MAPYKGEYKLDAVISRFQRLSYTIPWNLALLSFGSFLSALAIKAVIIPNAFLPSGIAGLGLLAYYVFPQISSGMWLFLLNIPVFLVGWFFISKRFFWYTLYAMVSLSVFIDLVPWTFPFDDKWLAVLAGGVVIGVGSGI
;
A
#
# COMPACT_ATOMS: atom_id res chain seq x y z
N MET A 1 -31.88 3.21 34.44
CA MET A 1 -32.32 2.87 33.07
C MET A 1 -31.48 1.70 32.60
N ALA A 2 -32.04 0.49 32.51
CA ALA A 2 -31.30 -0.68 32.05
C ALA A 2 -31.23 -0.68 30.51
N PRO A 3 -30.06 -0.95 29.89
CA PRO A 3 -29.92 -0.96 28.44
C PRO A 3 -30.78 -2.04 27.77
N TYR A 4 -31.29 -1.74 26.58
CA TYR A 4 -32.29 -2.54 25.88
C TYR A 4 -31.64 -3.80 25.27
N LYS A 5 -32.35 -4.94 25.26
CA LYS A 5 -31.83 -6.28 24.84
C LYS A 5 -31.23 -6.34 23.42
N GLY A 6 -31.48 -5.34 22.57
CA GLY A 6 -30.89 -5.18 21.23
C GLY A 6 -29.47 -4.60 21.23
N GLU A 7 -29.14 -3.73 22.18
CA GLU A 7 -27.80 -3.11 22.30
C GLU A 7 -26.74 -4.18 22.62
N TYR A 8 -27.05 -5.11 23.52
CA TYR A 8 -26.17 -6.23 23.87
C TYR A 8 -25.79 -7.13 22.68
N LYS A 9 -26.68 -7.31 21.70
CA LYS A 9 -26.40 -8.11 20.50
C LYS A 9 -25.52 -7.34 19.52
N LEU A 10 -25.74 -6.04 19.38
CA LEU A 10 -24.94 -5.17 18.51
C LEU A 10 -23.51 -5.05 19.05
N ASP A 11 -23.36 -4.83 20.35
CA ASP A 11 -22.07 -4.73 21.04
C ASP A 11 -21.28 -6.06 20.98
N ALA A 12 -21.98 -7.19 21.07
CA ALA A 12 -21.38 -8.51 20.92
C ALA A 12 -20.88 -8.78 19.49
N VAL A 13 -21.58 -8.28 18.46
CA VAL A 13 -21.14 -8.41 17.05
C VAL A 13 -19.96 -7.48 16.77
N ILE A 14 -20.03 -6.21 17.20
CA ILE A 14 -18.96 -5.22 17.03
C ILE A 14 -17.68 -5.68 17.74
N SER A 15 -17.78 -6.16 18.99
CA SER A 15 -16.62 -6.66 19.74
C SER A 15 -16.03 -7.96 19.18
N ARG A 16 -16.80 -8.76 18.44
CA ARG A 16 -16.30 -9.93 17.71
C ARG A 16 -15.48 -9.51 16.49
N PHE A 17 -15.97 -8.52 15.73
CA PHE A 17 -15.23 -7.94 14.60
C PHE A 17 -13.95 -7.25 15.07
N GLN A 18 -13.99 -6.48 16.16
CA GLN A 18 -12.78 -5.87 16.75
C GLN A 18 -11.73 -6.90 17.17
N ARG A 19 -12.14 -8.06 17.70
CA ARG A 19 -11.22 -9.14 18.05
C ARG A 19 -10.59 -9.80 16.82
N LEU A 20 -11.34 -9.93 15.71
CA LEU A 20 -10.85 -10.48 14.45
C LEU A 20 -9.85 -9.52 13.76
N SER A 21 -10.15 -8.23 13.78
CA SER A 21 -9.29 -7.17 13.21
C SER A 21 -7.98 -6.96 13.98
N TYR A 22 -7.82 -7.54 15.17
CA TYR A 22 -6.58 -7.46 15.96
C TYR A 22 -5.63 -8.65 15.77
N THR A 23 -6.03 -9.65 14.98
CA THR A 23 -5.21 -10.82 14.72
C THR A 23 -4.09 -10.48 13.74
N ILE A 24 -2.85 -10.79 14.11
CA ILE A 24 -1.65 -10.59 13.26
C ILE A 24 -1.84 -11.11 11.81
N PRO A 25 -2.37 -12.32 11.55
CA PRO A 25 -2.53 -12.81 10.17
C PRO A 25 -3.54 -12.02 9.35
N TRP A 26 -4.58 -11.46 9.99
CA TRP A 26 -5.56 -10.64 9.29
C TRP A 26 -4.92 -9.34 8.78
N ASN A 27 -4.13 -8.69 9.63
CA ASN A 27 -3.40 -7.48 9.25
C ASN A 27 -2.39 -7.75 8.13
N LEU A 28 -1.68 -8.88 8.19
CA LEU A 28 -0.74 -9.26 7.13
C LEU A 28 -1.46 -9.51 5.80
N ALA A 29 -2.61 -10.19 5.83
CA ALA A 29 -3.41 -10.42 4.63
C ALA A 29 -3.93 -9.11 4.00
N LEU A 30 -4.41 -8.17 4.83
CA LEU A 30 -4.83 -6.85 4.37
C LEU A 30 -3.66 -6.07 3.74
N LEU A 31 -2.50 -6.04 4.42
CA LEU A 31 -1.29 -5.38 3.91
C LEU A 31 -0.84 -6.00 2.59
N SER A 32 -0.80 -7.33 2.48
CA SER A 32 -0.43 -7.99 1.22
C SER A 32 -1.40 -7.64 0.10
N PHE A 33 -2.71 -7.62 0.37
CA PHE A 33 -3.72 -7.31 -0.64
C PHE A 33 -3.67 -5.84 -1.08
N GLY A 34 -3.54 -4.91 -0.13
CA GLY A 34 -3.37 -3.48 -0.42
C GLY A 34 -2.07 -3.18 -1.17
N SER A 35 -0.96 -3.83 -0.79
CA SER A 35 0.31 -3.77 -1.50
C SER A 35 0.22 -4.34 -2.91
N PHE A 36 -0.50 -5.44 -3.12
CA PHE A 36 -0.69 -6.03 -4.45
C PHE A 36 -1.48 -5.09 -5.38
N LEU A 37 -2.59 -4.51 -4.90
CA LEU A 37 -3.37 -3.53 -5.66
C LEU A 37 -2.53 -2.29 -6.01
N SER A 38 -1.77 -1.78 -5.04
CA SER A 38 -0.88 -0.63 -5.24
C SER A 38 0.22 -0.95 -6.26
N ALA A 39 0.83 -2.15 -6.17
CA ALA A 39 1.83 -2.60 -7.12
C ALA A 39 1.28 -2.72 -8.54
N LEU A 40 0.07 -3.27 -8.68
CA LEU A 40 -0.62 -3.39 -9.97
C LEU A 40 -0.85 -2.01 -10.59
N ALA A 41 -1.32 -1.03 -9.83
CA ALA A 41 -1.51 0.32 -10.33
C ALA A 41 -0.19 1.01 -10.71
N ILE A 42 0.84 0.87 -9.86
CA ILE A 42 2.15 1.47 -10.13
C ILE A 42 2.74 0.88 -11.43
N LYS A 43 2.83 -0.44 -11.52
CA LYS A 43 3.48 -1.12 -12.63
C LYS A 43 2.68 -1.04 -13.93
N ALA A 44 1.37 -1.21 -13.85
CA ALA A 44 0.54 -1.32 -15.04
C ALA A 44 0.06 0.02 -15.58
N VAL A 45 -0.04 1.07 -14.73
CA VAL A 45 -0.61 2.37 -15.12
C VAL A 45 0.40 3.50 -14.96
N ILE A 46 1.05 3.63 -13.80
CA ILE A 46 1.91 4.79 -13.50
C ILE A 46 3.22 4.76 -14.30
N ILE A 47 3.93 3.63 -14.29
CA ILE A 47 5.22 3.50 -14.97
C ILE A 47 5.09 3.69 -16.49
N PRO A 48 4.13 3.03 -17.20
CA PRO A 48 4.00 3.18 -18.65
C PRO A 48 3.60 4.60 -19.08
N ASN A 49 2.86 5.31 -18.23
CA ASN A 49 2.44 6.69 -18.50
C ASN A 49 3.42 7.75 -17.95
N ALA A 50 4.57 7.31 -17.40
CA ALA A 50 5.58 8.17 -16.77
C ALA A 50 5.00 9.12 -15.71
N PHE A 51 4.00 8.66 -14.96
CA PHE A 51 3.42 9.44 -13.87
C PHE A 51 4.32 9.38 -12.63
N LEU A 52 4.27 10.46 -11.86
CA LEU A 52 4.96 10.57 -10.58
C LEU A 52 3.91 10.72 -9.48
N PRO A 53 3.77 9.72 -8.59
CA PRO A 53 3.03 9.88 -7.34
C PRO A 53 3.65 10.99 -6.49
N SER A 54 2.92 11.50 -5.50
CA SER A 54 3.48 12.46 -4.55
C SER A 54 4.39 11.79 -3.50
N GLY A 55 5.25 12.58 -2.87
CA GLY A 55 6.07 12.16 -1.72
C GLY A 55 7.22 11.22 -2.08
N ILE A 56 7.57 10.35 -1.15
CA ILE A 56 8.75 9.45 -1.27
C ILE A 56 8.57 8.43 -2.39
N ALA A 57 7.34 7.98 -2.63
CA ALA A 57 7.05 7.10 -3.76
C ALA A 57 7.33 7.78 -5.11
N GLY A 58 6.98 9.06 -5.24
CA GLY A 58 7.32 9.90 -6.38
C GLY A 58 8.81 10.03 -6.62
N LEU A 59 9.56 10.32 -5.56
CA LEU A 59 11.01 10.41 -5.62
C LEU A 59 11.64 9.07 -6.03
N GLY A 60 11.08 7.94 -5.57
CA GLY A 60 11.57 6.61 -5.93
C GLY A 60 11.39 6.33 -7.41
N LEU A 61 10.23 6.68 -7.98
CA LEU A 61 9.98 6.53 -9.41
C LEU A 61 10.77 7.53 -10.25
N LEU A 62 10.99 8.75 -9.76
CA LEU A 62 11.87 9.71 -10.42
C LEU A 62 13.30 9.16 -10.50
N ALA A 63 13.82 8.61 -9.40
CA ALA A 63 15.13 7.97 -9.38
C ALA A 63 15.19 6.78 -10.35
N TYR A 64 14.11 5.99 -10.45
CA TYR A 64 13.99 4.92 -11.43
C TYR A 64 14.06 5.42 -12.89
N TYR A 65 13.38 6.53 -13.21
CA TYR A 65 13.42 7.09 -14.56
C TYR A 65 14.79 7.66 -14.94
N VAL A 66 15.57 8.15 -13.96
CA VAL A 66 16.95 8.62 -14.19
C VAL A 66 17.96 7.47 -14.21
N PHE A 67 17.77 6.48 -13.34
CA PHE A 67 18.65 5.32 -13.17
C PHE A 67 17.86 4.00 -13.36
N PRO A 68 17.55 3.63 -14.63
CA PRO A 68 16.71 2.47 -14.93
C PRO A 68 17.41 1.12 -14.69
N GLN A 69 18.68 1.12 -14.31
CA GLN A 69 19.47 -0.08 -14.00
C GLN A 69 19.00 -0.80 -12.73
N ILE A 70 18.30 -0.09 -11.84
CA ILE A 70 17.76 -0.61 -10.57
C ILE A 70 16.24 -0.69 -10.71
N SER A 71 15.60 -1.74 -10.16
CA SER A 71 14.15 -1.90 -10.26
C SER A 71 13.41 -0.77 -9.54
N SER A 72 12.23 -0.40 -10.05
CA SER A 72 11.38 0.61 -9.42
C SER A 72 11.01 0.23 -7.98
N GLY A 73 10.79 -1.06 -7.70
CA GLY A 73 10.54 -1.55 -6.35
C GLY A 73 11.72 -1.30 -5.40
N MET A 74 12.95 -1.52 -5.88
CA MET A 74 14.15 -1.31 -5.08
C MET A 74 14.41 0.18 -4.79
N TRP A 75 14.20 1.07 -5.76
CA TRP A 75 14.26 2.52 -5.52
C TRP A 75 13.24 2.98 -4.47
N LEU A 76 12.01 2.49 -4.58
CA LEU A 76 10.96 2.76 -3.60
C LEU A 76 11.35 2.28 -2.21
N PHE A 77 11.89 1.06 -2.09
CA PHE A 77 12.35 0.50 -0.81
C PHE A 77 13.49 1.33 -0.20
N LEU A 78 14.52 1.66 -0.99
CA LEU A 78 15.68 2.42 -0.54
C LEU A 78 15.29 3.82 -0.03
N LEU A 79 14.45 4.54 -0.76
CA LEU A 79 14.02 5.88 -0.33
C LEU A 79 13.05 5.86 0.86
N ASN A 80 12.47 4.71 1.19
CA ASN A 80 11.67 4.55 2.40
C ASN A 80 12.52 4.24 3.66
N ILE A 81 13.82 3.97 3.53
CA ILE A 81 14.70 3.73 4.69
C ILE A 81 14.64 4.87 5.72
N PRO A 82 14.70 6.18 5.35
CA PRO A 82 14.53 7.27 6.29
C PRO A 82 13.18 7.23 7.02
N VAL A 83 12.11 6.85 6.32
CA VAL A 83 10.77 6.69 6.91
C VAL A 83 10.75 5.55 7.92
N PHE A 84 11.43 4.44 7.61
CA PHE A 84 11.53 3.31 8.51
C PHE A 84 12.30 3.67 9.77
N LEU A 85 13.39 4.43 9.65
CA LEU A 85 14.15 4.94 10.79
C LEU A 85 13.26 5.83 11.67
N VAL A 86 12.57 6.81 11.07
CA VAL A 86 11.63 7.66 11.82
C VAL A 86 10.52 6.83 12.46
N GLY A 87 9.96 5.85 11.76
CA GLY A 87 8.93 4.95 12.27
C GLY A 87 9.39 4.12 13.49
N TRP A 88 10.66 3.70 13.50
CA TRP A 88 11.26 2.97 14.61
C TRP A 88 11.43 3.84 15.85
N PHE A 89 11.92 5.08 15.69
CA PHE A 89 12.21 5.97 16.83
C PHE A 89 10.99 6.72 17.36
N PHE A 90 10.04 7.10 16.50
CA PHE A 90 8.94 8.02 16.85
C PHE A 90 7.57 7.37 17.05
N ILE A 91 7.28 6.19 16.45
CA ILE A 91 5.95 5.55 16.54
C ILE A 91 5.97 4.30 17.42
N SER A 92 6.43 3.17 16.89
CA SER A 92 6.53 1.90 17.63
C SER A 92 7.22 0.83 16.79
N LYS A 93 7.83 -0.15 17.47
CA LYS A 93 8.40 -1.34 16.80
C LYS A 93 7.37 -2.13 16.01
N ARG A 94 6.11 -2.19 16.47
CA ARG A 94 5.03 -2.91 15.78
C ARG A 94 4.68 -2.25 14.44
N PHE A 95 4.57 -0.93 14.42
CA PHE A 95 4.34 -0.17 13.20
C PHE A 95 5.49 -0.36 12.21
N PHE A 96 6.74 -0.28 12.68
CA PHE A 96 7.92 -0.53 11.85
C PHE A 96 7.85 -1.87 11.11
N TRP A 97 7.57 -2.97 11.82
CA TRP A 97 7.50 -4.29 11.18
C TRP A 97 6.39 -4.41 10.14
N TYR A 98 5.22 -3.80 10.40
CA TYR A 98 4.13 -3.79 9.42
C TYR A 98 4.47 -2.97 8.18
N THR A 99 5.04 -1.78 8.35
CA THR A 99 5.44 -0.93 7.22
C THR A 99 6.56 -1.58 6.41
N LEU A 100 7.54 -2.19 7.07
CA LEU A 100 8.61 -2.92 6.41
C LEU A 100 8.05 -4.11 5.61
N TYR A 101 7.15 -4.90 6.21
CA TYR A 101 6.49 -6.01 5.52
C TYR A 101 5.69 -5.55 4.30
N ALA A 102 4.88 -4.49 4.45
CA ALA A 102 4.10 -3.93 3.36
C ALA A 102 4.99 -3.42 2.23
N MET A 103 6.11 -2.78 2.56
CA MET A 103 7.03 -2.25 1.56
C MET A 103 7.79 -3.35 0.81
N VAL A 104 8.27 -4.37 1.52
CA VAL A 104 8.90 -5.54 0.89
C VAL A 104 7.89 -6.24 -0.02
N SER A 105 6.66 -6.46 0.47
CA SER A 105 5.58 -7.06 -0.33
C SER A 105 5.27 -6.25 -1.58
N LEU A 106 5.13 -4.92 -1.44
CA LEU A 106 4.91 -4.00 -2.55
C LEU A 106 6.04 -4.08 -3.59
N SER A 107 7.30 -4.03 -3.14
CA SER A 107 8.46 -4.11 -4.03
C SER A 107 8.48 -5.42 -4.82
N VAL A 108 8.24 -6.54 -4.13
CA VAL A 108 8.19 -7.87 -4.76
C VAL A 108 7.04 -7.94 -5.76
N PHE A 109 5.84 -7.45 -5.42
CA PHE A 109 4.71 -7.45 -6.33
C PHE A 109 4.94 -6.55 -7.56
N ILE A 110 5.60 -5.40 -7.41
CA ILE A 110 5.95 -4.52 -8.55
C ILE A 110 6.86 -5.25 -9.55
N ASP A 111 7.79 -6.06 -9.05
CA ASP A 111 8.72 -6.82 -9.90
C ASP A 111 8.05 -8.08 -10.47
N LEU A 112 7.04 -8.65 -9.79
CA LEU A 112 6.28 -9.81 -10.26
C LEU A 112 5.21 -9.47 -11.30
N VAL A 113 4.63 -8.26 -11.29
CA VAL A 113 3.59 -7.87 -12.25
C VAL A 113 4.24 -7.67 -13.64
N PRO A 114 3.97 -8.55 -14.63
CA PRO A 114 4.61 -8.48 -15.93
C PRO A 114 3.80 -7.66 -16.95
N TRP A 115 2.55 -7.29 -16.61
CA TRP A 115 1.61 -6.68 -17.53
C TRP A 115 1.57 -5.17 -17.39
N THR A 116 1.53 -4.48 -18.53
CA THR A 116 1.27 -3.06 -18.64
C THR A 116 -0.07 -2.84 -19.31
N PHE A 117 -0.86 -1.88 -18.82
CA PHE A 117 -2.09 -1.43 -19.47
C PHE A 117 -1.81 -0.12 -20.19
N PRO A 118 -1.52 -0.15 -21.50
CA PRO A 118 -1.42 1.08 -22.27
C PRO A 118 -2.81 1.71 -22.35
N PHE A 119 -2.93 2.92 -21.81
CA PHE A 119 -4.11 3.75 -21.97
C PHE A 119 -3.81 4.79 -23.06
N ASP A 120 -4.71 4.94 -24.03
CA ASP A 120 -4.57 5.97 -25.07
C ASP A 120 -4.80 7.37 -24.50
N ASP A 121 -5.69 7.50 -23.52
CA ASP A 121 -5.99 8.76 -22.83
C ASP A 121 -5.32 8.81 -21.45
N LYS A 122 -4.43 9.80 -21.28
CA LYS A 122 -3.70 10.05 -20.05
C LYS A 122 -4.62 10.41 -18.88
N TRP A 123 -5.74 11.10 -19.10
CA TRP A 123 -6.67 11.46 -18.03
C TRP A 123 -7.35 10.21 -17.45
N LEU A 124 -7.75 9.28 -18.32
CA LEU A 124 -8.31 8.01 -17.91
C LEU A 124 -7.28 7.18 -17.14
N ALA A 125 -6.03 7.17 -17.59
CA ALA A 125 -4.94 6.49 -16.92
C ALA A 125 -4.70 7.05 -15.50
N VAL A 126 -4.65 8.38 -15.33
CA VAL A 126 -4.48 9.01 -14.01
C VAL A 126 -5.62 8.64 -13.07
N LEU A 127 -6.86 8.71 -13.54
CA LEU A 127 -8.04 8.36 -12.73
C LEU A 127 -8.03 6.88 -12.34
N ALA A 128 -7.78 5.99 -13.29
CA ALA A 128 -7.73 4.55 -13.04
C ALA A 128 -6.60 4.19 -12.06
N GLY A 129 -5.37 4.67 -12.31
CA GLY A 129 -4.23 4.45 -11.43
C GLY A 129 -4.45 5.03 -10.03
N GLY A 130 -4.99 6.26 -9.96
CA GLY A 130 -5.30 6.94 -8.70
C GLY A 130 -6.35 6.21 -7.86
N VAL A 131 -7.45 5.75 -8.49
CA VAL A 131 -8.50 4.98 -7.79
C VAL A 131 -7.95 3.66 -7.28
N VAL A 132 -7.18 2.91 -8.08
CA VAL A 132 -6.66 1.60 -7.65
C VAL A 132 -5.65 1.76 -6.51
N ILE A 133 -4.77 2.76 -6.55
CA ILE A 133 -3.88 3.07 -5.42
C ILE A 133 -4.68 3.54 -4.20
N GLY A 134 -5.69 4.37 -4.39
CA GLY A 134 -6.55 4.87 -3.31
C GLY A 134 -7.29 3.73 -2.60
N VAL A 135 -7.84 2.77 -3.36
CA VAL A 135 -8.45 1.56 -2.82
C VAL A 135 -7.41 0.72 -2.08
N GLY A 136 -6.24 0.48 -2.69
CA GLY A 136 -5.17 -0.29 -2.07
C GLY A 136 -4.64 0.33 -0.76
N SER A 137 -4.62 1.66 -0.67
CA SER A 137 -4.15 2.40 0.52
C SER A 137 -5.23 2.53 1.61
N GLY A 138 -6.51 2.39 1.25
CA GLY A 138 -7.63 2.45 2.19
C GLY A 138 -7.91 1.14 2.91
N ILE A 139 -7.35 0.03 2.42
CA ILE A 139 -7.39 -1.31 3.01
C ILE A 139 -6.29 -1.45 4.07
#